data_AF-A0A528N1M0-F1
#
_entry.id   AF-A0A528N1M0-F1
#
_cell.length_a   1.000
_cell.length_b   1.000
_cell.length_c   1.000
_cell.angle_alpha   90.00
_cell.angle_beta   90.00
_cell.angle_gamma   90.00
#
_symmetry.space_group_name_H-M   'P 1'
#
loop_
_entity.id
_entity.type
_entity.pdbx_description
1 polymer ?
#
loop_
_entity_poly.entity_id
_entity_poly.type
_entity_poly.pdbx_seq_one_letter_code
_entity_poly.pdbx_strand_id
1 'polypeptide(L)' 'DRSRGGTVLKNAYGRSFSEKSLTGMMQHWTRQAGIPSGYTLHGLRRTFGTYLAECNIQARAIMEAMGHSSMTVTDEYVR' A
#
# COMPACT_ATOMS: atom_id res chain seq x y z
N ASP A 1 -20.08 2.77 -8.23
CA ASP A 1 -20.35 1.96 -9.42
C ASP A 1 -19.16 1.03 -9.64
N ARG A 2 -19.38 -0.28 -9.47
CA ARG A 2 -18.37 -1.34 -9.65
C ARG A 2 -18.49 -1.97 -11.06
N SER A 3 -19.16 -1.29 -11.98
CA SER A 3 -19.26 -1.69 -13.38
C SER A 3 -17.88 -1.93 -14.01
N ARG A 4 -17.82 -2.81 -15.02
CA ARG A 4 -16.61 -3.05 -15.80
C ARG A 4 -16.12 -1.72 -16.40
N GLY A 5 -14.96 -1.24 -15.94
CA GLY A 5 -14.36 0.04 -16.34
C GLY A 5 -14.45 1.16 -15.29
N GLY A 6 -15.21 0.97 -14.20
CA GLY A 6 -15.28 1.91 -13.08
C GLY A 6 -14.13 1.74 -12.08
N THR A 7 -13.80 2.80 -11.34
CA THR A 7 -12.83 2.75 -10.24
C THR A 7 -13.49 2.39 -8.91
N VAL A 8 -12.78 1.57 -8.13
CA VAL A 8 -13.24 1.11 -6.80
C VAL A 8 -13.18 2.24 -5.78
N LEU A 9 -12.12 3.06 -5.83
CA LEU A 9 -11.93 4.21 -4.95
C LEU A 9 -12.27 5.50 -5.70
N LYS A 10 -13.14 6.31 -5.09
CA LYS A 10 -13.60 7.59 -5.62
C LYS A 10 -13.36 8.71 -4.62
N ASN A 11 -12.97 9.87 -5.13
CA ASN A 11 -12.87 11.08 -4.34
C ASN A 11 -14.26 11.63 -3.98
N ALA A 12 -14.29 12.71 -3.19
CA ALA A 12 -15.53 13.37 -2.77
C ALA A 12 -16.41 13.86 -3.95
N TYR A 13 -15.84 14.00 -5.15
CA TYR A 13 -16.55 14.39 -6.38
C TYR A 13 -17.00 13.19 -7.23
N GLY A 14 -16.88 11.96 -6.72
CA GLY A 14 -17.27 10.74 -7.43
C GLY A 14 -16.34 10.30 -8.56
N ARG A 15 -15.16 10.93 -8.69
CA ARG A 15 -14.14 10.64 -9.71
C ARG A 15 -13.04 9.75 -9.14
N SER A 16 -12.27 9.10 -10.02
CA SER A 16 -11.09 8.33 -9.63
C SER A 16 -10.06 9.18 -8.87
N PHE A 17 -9.39 8.59 -7.88
CA PHE A 17 -8.20 9.22 -7.30
C PHE A 17 -7.06 9.23 -8.32
N SER A 18 -6.32 10.34 -8.38
CA SER A 18 -4.96 10.35 -8.90
C SER A 18 -3.99 9.84 -7.83
N GLU A 19 -2.82 9.37 -8.24
CA GLU A 19 -1.77 8.91 -7.33
C GLU A 19 -1.43 9.96 -6.26
N LYS A 20 -1.22 11.22 -6.69
CA LYS A 20 -0.93 12.33 -5.77
C LYS A 20 -2.06 12.58 -4.78
N SER A 21 -3.31 12.52 -5.24
CA SER A 21 -4.47 12.73 -4.36
C SER A 21 -4.61 11.62 -3.33
N LEU A 22 -4.30 10.38 -3.68
CA LEU A 22 -4.36 9.26 -2.74
C LEU A 22 -3.26 9.35 -1.67
N THR A 23 -2.05 9.77 -2.05
CA THR A 23 -0.97 10.07 -1.09
C THR A 23 -1.33 11.23 -0.16
N GLY A 24 -1.98 12.28 -0.66
CA GLY A 24 -2.50 13.37 0.16
C GLY A 24 -3.58 12.90 1.15
N MET A 25 -4.45 11.97 0.72
CA MET A 25 -5.44 11.35 1.61
C MET A 25 -4.79 10.55 2.73
N MET A 26 -3.70 9.82 2.45
CA MET A 26 -2.96 9.11 3.50
C MET A 26 -2.48 10.07 4.60
N GLN A 27 -1.88 11.20 4.23
CA GLN A 27 -1.44 12.23 5.18
C GLN A 27 -2.62 12.83 5.96
N HIS A 28 -3.75 13.00 5.29
CA HIS A 28 -4.97 13.48 5.94
C HIS A 28 -5.49 12.48 6.98
N TRP A 29 -5.51 11.19 6.66
CA TRP A 29 -5.95 10.13 7.57
C TRP A 29 -4.99 9.95 8.76
N THR A 30 -3.67 10.02 8.54
CA THR A 30 -2.70 9.96 9.65
C THR A 30 -2.90 11.12 10.61
N ARG A 31 -3.14 12.34 10.09
CA ARG A 31 -3.45 13.51 10.91
C ARG A 31 -4.74 13.32 11.72
N GLN A 32 -5.80 12.79 11.11
CA GLN A 32 -7.06 12.50 11.81
C GLN A 32 -6.88 11.47 12.92
N ALA A 33 -6.01 10.47 12.70
CA ALA A 33 -5.72 9.43 13.68
C ALA A 33 -4.72 9.85 14.77
N GLY A 34 -4.23 11.10 14.76
CA GLY A 34 -3.21 11.57 15.72
C GLY A 34 -1.82 10.95 15.50
N ILE A 35 -1.58 10.37 14.33
CA ILE A 35 -0.30 9.77 13.96
C ILE A 35 0.66 10.87 13.48
N PRO A 36 1.95 10.86 13.88
CA PRO A 36 2.93 11.83 13.42
C PRO A 36 3.04 11.92 11.89
N SER A 37 3.56 13.02 11.36
CA SER A 37 3.83 13.13 9.92
C SER A 37 4.95 12.18 9.47
N GLY A 38 4.95 11.79 8.20
CA GLY A 38 6.01 10.99 7.57
C GLY A 38 5.58 9.60 7.10
N TYR A 39 4.40 9.13 7.53
CA TYR A 39 3.85 7.86 7.05
C TYR A 39 3.22 8.01 5.67
N THR A 40 3.54 7.09 4.77
CA THR A 40 3.12 7.10 3.36
C THR A 40 2.53 5.75 2.97
N LEU A 41 1.79 5.71 1.85
CA LEU A 41 1.27 4.45 1.29
C LEU A 41 2.41 3.49 0.88
N HIS A 42 3.54 4.04 0.39
CA HIS A 42 4.72 3.24 0.11
C HIS A 42 5.29 2.65 1.41
N GLY A 43 5.42 3.47 2.46
CA GLY A 43 5.82 3.00 3.79
C GLY A 43 4.91 1.90 4.34
N LEU A 44 3.59 2.04 4.18
CA LEU A 44 2.63 1.00 4.58
C LEU A 44 2.87 -0.32 3.83
N ARG A 45 3.15 -0.25 2.52
CA ARG A 45 3.51 -1.42 1.71
C ARG A 45 4.81 -2.07 2.18
N ARG A 46 5.82 -1.27 2.59
CA ARG A 46 7.05 -1.77 3.20
C ARG A 46 6.76 -2.53 4.48
N THR A 47 6.00 -1.93 5.40
CA THR A 47 5.61 -2.55 6.68
C THR A 47 4.84 -3.85 6.47
N PHE A 48 3.95 -3.93 5.48
CA PHE A 48 3.28 -5.17 5.12
C PHE A 48 4.26 -6.28 4.70
N GLY A 49 5.25 -5.94 3.86
CA GLY A 49 6.30 -6.89 3.46
C GLY A 49 7.12 -7.41 4.64
N THR A 50 7.57 -6.50 5.51
CA THR A 50 8.29 -6.85 6.76
C THR A 50 7.43 -7.74 7.67
N TYR A 51 6.17 -7.39 7.89
CA TYR A 51 5.28 -8.18 8.74
C TYR A 51 5.08 -9.61 8.23
N LEU A 52 4.93 -9.80 6.92
CA LEU A 52 4.84 -11.15 6.35
C LEU A 52 6.14 -11.94 6.53
N ALA A 53 7.29 -11.28 6.41
CA ALA A 53 8.58 -11.91 6.65
C ALA A 53 8.77 -12.31 8.13
N GLU A 54 8.38 -11.44 9.07
CA GLU A 54 8.35 -11.74 10.51
C GLU A 54 7.44 -12.94 10.83
N CYS A 55 6.36 -13.10 10.07
CA CYS A 55 5.47 -14.26 10.16
C CYS A 55 6.05 -15.54 9.53
N ASN A 56 7.33 -15.54 9.13
CA ASN A 56 8.02 -16.64 8.43
C ASN A 56 7.29 -17.12 7.16
N ILE A 57 6.57 -16.21 6.48
CA ILE A 57 5.93 -16.54 5.21
C ILE A 57 7.02 -16.70 4.14
N GLN A 58 6.88 -17.73 3.30
CA GLN A 58 7.83 -17.98 2.23
C GLN A 58 7.94 -16.78 1.29
N ALA A 59 9.16 -16.40 0.91
CA ALA A 59 9.44 -15.24 0.05
C ALA A 59 8.59 -15.22 -1.23
N ARG A 60 8.31 -16.37 -1.84
CA ARG A 60 7.45 -16.46 -3.03
C ARG A 60 6.01 -16.02 -2.76
N ALA A 61 5.44 -16.42 -1.62
CA ALA A 61 4.11 -15.99 -1.22
C ALA A 61 4.07 -14.50 -0.88
N ILE A 62 5.14 -13.96 -0.27
CA ILE A 62 5.28 -12.51 -0.03
C ILE A 62 5.30 -11.74 -1.36
N MET A 63 6.11 -12.20 -2.34
CA MET A 63 6.15 -11.60 -3.68
C MET A 63 4.78 -11.56 -4.36
N GLU A 64 4.04 -12.66 -4.28
CA GLU A 64 2.71 -12.78 -4.88
C GLU A 64 1.71 -11.84 -4.20
N ALA A 65 1.72 -11.79 -2.86
CA ALA A 65 0.88 -10.87 -2.10
C ALA A 65 1.19 -9.39 -2.40
N MET A 66 2.47 -9.06 -2.62
CA MET A 66 2.89 -7.71 -2.97
C MET A 66 2.71 -7.41 -4.46
N GLY A 67 2.71 -8.41 -5.34
CA GLY A 67 2.71 -8.23 -6.80
C GLY A 67 4.06 -7.73 -7.34
N HIS A 68 5.18 -8.17 -6.76
CA HIS A 68 6.51 -7.86 -7.26
C HIS A 68 6.91 -8.76 -8.43
N SER A 69 7.47 -8.18 -9.49
CA SER A 69 7.94 -8.92 -10.67
C SER A 69 9.33 -9.56 -10.51
N SER A 70 10.06 -9.25 -9.43
CA SER A 70 11.39 -9.81 -9.14
C SER A 70 11.60 -10.05 -7.64
N MET A 71 12.35 -11.12 -7.32
CA MET A 71 12.75 -11.51 -5.96
C MET A 71 13.64 -10.46 -5.27
N THR A 72 14.31 -9.58 -6.03
CA THR A 72 15.25 -8.58 -5.48
C THR A 72 14.60 -7.61 -4.50
N VAL A 73 13.30 -7.31 -4.66
CA VAL A 73 12.57 -6.38 -3.76
C VAL A 73 12.06 -7.11 -2.50
N THR A 74 11.90 -8.43 -2.57
CA THR A 74 11.40 -9.24 -1.44
C THR A 74 12.53 -9.67 -0.51
N ASP A 75 13.73 -9.86 -1.05
CA ASP A 75 14.95 -10.15 -0.27
C ASP A 75 15.29 -9.05 0.75
N GLU A 76 14.82 -7.82 0.54
CA GLU A 76 14.97 -6.71 1.49
C GLU A 76 14.14 -6.89 2.77
N TYR A 77 13.10 -7.72 2.76
CA TYR A 77 12.27 -7.97 3.95
C TYR A 77 12.61 -9.28 4.67
N VAL A 78 13.25 -10.22 3.97
CA VAL A 78 13.48 -11.60 4.47
C VAL A 78 14.83 -11.75 5.18
N ARG A 79 15.77 -10.81 4.98
CA ARG A 79 17.00 -10.73 5.79
C ARG A 79 16.72 -10.18 7.18
#